data_AF-A0A958SDC4-F1
#
_entry.id   AF-A0A958SDC4-F1
#
_cell.length_a   1.000
_cell.length_b   1.000
_cell.length_c   1.000
_cell.angle_alpha   90.00
_cell.angle_beta   90.00
_cell.angle_gamma   90.00
#
_symmetry.space_group_name_H-M   'P 1'
#
loop_
_entity.id
_entity.type
_entity.pdbx_description
1 polymer ?
#
loop_
_entity_poly.entity_id
_entity_poly.type
_entity_poly.pdbx_seq_one_letter_code
_entity_poly.pdbx_strand_id
1 'polypeptide(L)'
;KNFLILYENFEVLKNVITESIHEIINIIGELSEGCPEIEECRENYLTFILTNGSTMIGYHGGQQLYYSIHKSKCGESASCPFYSSVCENEQISGKVNHLVLSSEPVNGENEWRSLKMGQFIAVDDQMNIHKSWIE
;
A
#
# COMPACT_ATOMS: atom_id res chain seq x y z
N LYS A 1 30.79 12.49 -4.38
CA LYS A 1 30.35 11.32 -3.57
C LYS A 1 28.90 11.58 -3.16
N ASN A 2 27.92 11.15 -3.96
CA ASN A 2 26.49 11.21 -3.64
C ASN A 2 25.76 10.30 -4.65
N PHE A 3 25.97 8.99 -4.52
CA PHE A 3 25.44 7.99 -5.45
C PHE A 3 24.58 6.92 -4.75
N LEU A 4 24.17 7.15 -3.49
CA LEU A 4 23.48 6.14 -2.66
C LEU A 4 22.06 6.52 -2.21
N ILE A 5 21.57 7.74 -2.46
CA ILE A 5 20.28 8.21 -1.91
C ILE A 5 19.05 7.57 -2.59
N LEU A 6 19.20 6.90 -3.74
CA LEU A 6 18.06 6.43 -4.53
C LEU A 6 17.52 5.04 -4.14
N TYR A 7 18.26 4.25 -3.36
CA TYR A 7 17.82 2.92 -2.92
C TYR A 7 17.30 2.89 -1.46
N GLU A 8 17.37 4.01 -0.75
CA GLU A 8 17.20 4.01 0.72
C GLU A 8 15.84 4.52 1.21
N ASN A 9 14.99 5.15 0.37
CA ASN A 9 13.82 5.87 0.88
C ASN A 9 12.70 4.93 1.40
N PHE A 10 12.38 3.85 0.69
CA PHE A 10 11.34 2.91 1.15
C PHE A 10 11.75 2.16 2.41
N GLU A 11 12.94 1.55 2.44
CA GLU A 11 13.37 0.76 3.60
C GLU A 11 13.55 1.61 4.86
N VAL A 12 14.12 2.81 4.73
CA VAL A 12 14.24 3.74 5.87
C VAL A 12 12.85 4.15 6.38
N LEU A 13 11.94 4.54 5.47
CA LEU A 13 10.58 4.91 5.83
C LEU A 13 9.83 3.75 6.49
N LYS A 14 9.95 2.54 5.94
CA LYS A 14 9.38 1.31 6.49
C LYS A 14 9.88 1.09 7.91
N ASN A 15 11.18 1.17 8.15
CA ASN A 15 11.76 0.93 9.48
C ASN A 15 11.25 1.93 10.51
N VAL A 16 11.22 3.23 10.18
CA VAL A 16 10.68 4.28 11.07
C VAL A 16 9.20 4.06 11.36
N ILE A 17 8.43 3.66 10.36
CA ILE A 17 7.01 3.33 10.53
C ILE A 17 6.83 2.11 11.41
N THR A 18 7.60 1.03 11.19
CA THR A 18 7.57 -0.18 12.01
C THR A 18 7.88 0.14 13.48
N GLU A 19 8.94 0.91 13.75
CA GLU A 19 9.28 1.36 15.11
C GLU A 19 8.12 2.14 15.73
N SER A 20 7.52 3.07 14.99
CA SER A 20 6.37 3.87 15.45
C SER A 20 5.13 3.01 15.73
N ILE A 21 4.86 2.00 14.90
CA ILE A 21 3.75 1.06 15.12
C ILE A 21 3.99 0.27 16.40
N HIS A 22 5.21 -0.24 16.64
CA HIS A 22 5.54 -0.94 17.88
C HIS A 22 5.39 -0.05 19.11
N GLU A 23 5.79 1.21 19.05
CA GLU A 23 5.55 2.18 20.12
C GLU A 23 4.06 2.40 20.39
N ILE A 24 3.26 2.54 19.32
CA ILE A 24 1.80 2.68 19.44
C ILE A 24 1.19 1.42 20.07
N ILE A 25 1.54 0.23 19.59
CA ILE A 25 1.08 -1.07 20.14
C ILE A 25 1.42 -1.19 21.62
N ASN A 26 2.61 -0.76 22.04
CA ASN A 26 2.99 -0.76 23.45
C ASN A 26 2.09 0.14 24.32
N ILE A 27 1.45 1.15 23.74
CA ILE A 27 0.56 2.09 24.44
C ILE A 27 -0.89 1.58 24.41
N ILE A 28 -1.38 1.14 23.25
CA ILE A 28 -2.80 0.84 23.04
C ILE A 28 -3.14 -0.65 23.19
N GLY A 29 -2.14 -1.53 23.13
CA GLY A 29 -2.29 -2.99 23.05
C GLY A 29 -2.19 -3.50 21.61
N GLU A 30 -2.26 -4.83 21.48
CA GLU A 30 -2.16 -5.53 20.18
C GLU A 30 -3.25 -5.09 19.20
N LEU A 31 -2.92 -5.13 17.91
CA LEU A 31 -3.86 -4.91 16.82
C LEU A 31 -4.64 -6.20 16.54
N SER A 32 -5.87 -6.06 16.04
CA SER A 32 -6.75 -7.19 15.70
C SER A 32 -7.20 -7.15 14.25
N GLU A 33 -7.55 -8.31 13.68
CA GLU A 33 -8.04 -8.39 12.30
C GLU A 33 -9.57 -8.24 12.24
N GLY A 34 -10.03 -7.12 11.69
CA GLY A 34 -11.44 -6.85 11.45
C GLY A 34 -12.26 -6.61 12.73
N CYS A 35 -13.45 -6.03 12.53
CA CYS A 35 -14.49 -5.99 13.54
C CYS A 35 -15.78 -6.58 12.97
N PRO A 36 -16.45 -7.53 13.64
CA PRO A 36 -17.82 -7.84 13.28
C PRO A 36 -18.70 -6.58 13.49
N GLU A 37 -19.71 -6.37 12.64
CA GLU A 37 -20.66 -5.23 12.69
C GLU A 37 -21.57 -5.22 13.94
N ILE A 38 -21.05 -5.65 15.10
CA ILE A 38 -21.76 -5.74 16.36
C ILE A 38 -21.26 -4.57 17.23
N GLU A 39 -22.20 -3.85 17.84
CA GLU A 39 -22.09 -2.47 18.34
C GLU A 39 -21.03 -2.18 19.44
N GLU A 40 -20.13 -3.10 19.78
CA GLU A 40 -19.05 -2.86 20.75
C GLU A 40 -17.70 -3.35 20.25
N CYS A 41 -17.18 -2.70 19.21
CA CYS A 41 -15.79 -2.91 18.83
C CYS A 41 -14.84 -2.19 19.79
N ARG A 42 -14.11 -2.95 20.61
CA ARG A 42 -13.06 -2.42 21.52
C ARG A 42 -11.65 -2.84 21.13
N GLU A 43 -11.52 -3.45 19.96
CA GLU A 43 -10.27 -3.89 19.39
C GLU A 43 -9.47 -2.70 18.84
N ASN A 44 -8.14 -2.84 18.79
CA ASN A 44 -7.27 -1.82 18.21
C ASN A 44 -7.01 -2.08 16.74
N TYR A 45 -7.00 -1.00 15.96
CA TYR A 45 -6.69 -1.03 14.54
C TYR A 45 -5.78 0.13 14.16
N LEU A 46 -4.85 -0.13 13.26
CA LEU A 46 -3.96 0.89 12.72
C LEU A 46 -3.75 0.69 11.22
N THR A 47 -4.79 0.94 10.43
CA THR A 47 -4.68 0.96 8.96
C THR A 47 -4.51 2.39 8.48
N PHE A 48 -3.53 2.65 7.62
CA PHE A 48 -3.29 3.99 7.11
C PHE A 48 -2.65 4.00 5.72
N ILE A 49 -2.76 5.16 5.08
CA ILE A 49 -2.00 5.53 3.90
C ILE A 49 -1.19 6.77 4.27
N LEU A 50 0.13 6.72 4.02
CA LEU A 50 1.05 7.80 4.32
C LEU A 50 1.85 8.16 3.06
N THR A 51 2.17 9.45 2.91
CA THR A 51 3.09 9.89 1.85
C THR A 51 3.93 11.07 2.32
N ASN A 52 5.17 11.14 1.84
CA ASN A 52 6.07 12.29 1.98
C ASN A 52 6.26 13.05 0.66
N GLY A 53 5.44 12.76 -0.36
CA GLY A 53 5.52 13.34 -1.71
C GLY A 53 6.46 12.61 -2.67
N SER A 54 7.47 11.88 -2.18
CA SER A 54 8.32 11.00 -3.01
C SER A 54 7.94 9.52 -2.92
N THR A 55 7.37 9.11 -1.81
CA THR A 55 6.95 7.73 -1.54
C THR A 55 5.53 7.75 -1.00
N MET A 56 4.69 6.83 -1.48
CA MET A 56 3.38 6.55 -0.89
C MET A 56 3.38 5.12 -0.36
N ILE A 57 2.96 4.92 0.88
CA ILE A 57 2.89 3.62 1.55
C ILE A 57 1.51 3.40 2.15
N GLY A 58 0.95 2.22 1.94
CA GLY A 58 -0.24 1.71 2.62
C GLY A 58 0.15 0.60 3.59
N TYR A 59 -0.44 0.61 4.77
CA TYR A 59 -0.27 -0.41 5.80
C TYR A 59 -1.65 -0.91 6.25
N HIS A 60 -1.81 -2.22 6.33
CA HIS A 60 -3.02 -2.85 6.87
C HIS A 60 -2.76 -3.32 8.30
N GLY A 61 -3.21 -2.54 9.29
CA GLY A 61 -3.12 -2.90 10.71
C GLY A 61 -4.47 -3.28 11.32
N GLY A 62 -5.32 -3.98 10.56
CA GLY A 62 -6.54 -4.62 11.05
C GLY A 62 -7.85 -4.17 10.39
N GLN A 63 -8.00 -2.91 9.99
CA GLN A 63 -9.11 -2.50 9.12
C GLN A 63 -8.76 -2.73 7.65
N GLN A 64 -9.67 -3.32 6.90
CA GLN A 64 -9.41 -3.79 5.55
C GLN A 64 -8.87 -2.67 4.64
N LEU A 65 -7.78 -2.99 3.94
CA LEU A 65 -7.20 -2.14 2.90
C LEU A 65 -7.00 -2.97 1.62
N TYR A 66 -7.46 -2.42 0.50
CA TYR A 66 -7.30 -2.97 -0.83
C TYR A 66 -6.34 -2.12 -1.66
N TYR A 67 -5.69 -2.77 -2.62
CA TYR A 67 -4.86 -2.10 -3.59
C TYR A 67 -5.18 -2.55 -5.01
N SER A 68 -4.90 -1.68 -5.98
CA SER A 68 -4.89 -1.99 -7.40
C SER A 68 -3.69 -1.34 -8.06
N ILE A 69 -3.01 -2.10 -8.92
CA ILE A 69 -1.80 -1.67 -9.65
C ILE A 69 -1.93 -1.80 -11.16
N HIS A 70 -3.05 -2.38 -11.59
CA HIS A 70 -3.40 -2.55 -12.99
C HIS A 70 -4.93 -2.61 -13.12
N LYS A 71 -5.39 -2.34 -14.33
CA LYS A 71 -6.78 -2.50 -14.74
C LYS A 71 -6.93 -3.82 -15.50
N SER A 72 -8.13 -4.35 -15.61
CA SER A 72 -8.41 -5.45 -16.55
C SER A 72 -8.34 -4.98 -17.99
N LYS A 73 -8.75 -3.73 -18.24
CA LYS A 73 -8.64 -3.05 -19.52
C LYS A 73 -8.59 -1.55 -19.28
N CYS A 74 -7.65 -0.85 -19.91
CA CYS A 74 -7.51 0.59 -19.80
C CYS A 74 -8.37 1.28 -20.86
N GLY A 75 -9.42 1.99 -20.42
CA GLY A 75 -10.28 2.79 -21.30
C GLY A 75 -9.55 3.88 -22.09
N GLU A 76 -8.35 4.29 -21.65
CA GLU A 76 -7.53 5.34 -22.25
C GLU A 76 -6.31 4.81 -23.02
N SER A 77 -6.22 3.48 -23.24
CA SER A 77 -5.08 2.83 -23.88
C SER A 77 -4.70 3.43 -25.24
N ALA A 78 -5.67 3.92 -26.02
CA ALA A 78 -5.44 4.51 -27.33
C ALA A 78 -4.88 5.95 -27.30
N SER A 79 -5.08 6.68 -26.21
CA SER A 79 -4.74 8.11 -26.10
C SER A 79 -3.70 8.42 -25.03
N CYS A 80 -3.41 7.48 -24.13
CA CYS A 80 -2.49 7.68 -23.02
C CYS A 80 -1.02 7.50 -23.47
N PRO A 81 -0.17 8.53 -23.39
CA PRO A 81 1.25 8.44 -23.79
C PRO A 81 2.08 7.60 -22.82
N PHE A 82 1.55 7.29 -21.63
CA PHE A 82 2.19 6.45 -20.62
C PHE A 82 1.66 5.02 -20.61
N TYR A 83 0.75 4.68 -21.52
CA TYR A 83 0.22 3.33 -21.62
C TYR A 83 1.35 2.33 -21.87
N SER A 84 1.33 1.25 -21.10
CA SER A 84 2.25 0.13 -21.27
C SER A 84 1.58 -1.16 -20.79
N SER A 85 2.22 -2.31 -21.01
CA SER A 85 1.67 -3.60 -20.59
C SER A 85 1.35 -3.66 -19.10
N VAL A 86 2.09 -2.95 -18.24
CA VAL A 86 1.85 -2.96 -16.78
C VAL A 86 0.53 -2.29 -16.40
N CYS A 87 -0.09 -1.49 -17.29
CA CYS A 87 -1.41 -0.92 -17.05
C CYS A 87 -2.51 -1.98 -17.00
N GLU A 88 -2.31 -3.12 -17.69
CA GLU A 88 -3.32 -4.16 -17.87
C GLU A 88 -2.85 -5.55 -17.38
N ASN A 89 -1.67 -5.63 -16.76
CA ASN A 89 -1.08 -6.88 -16.31
C ASN A 89 -0.54 -6.74 -14.89
N GLU A 90 -0.85 -7.72 -14.04
CA GLU A 90 -0.34 -7.80 -12.68
C GLU A 90 1.19 -7.80 -12.63
N GLN A 91 1.76 -7.01 -11.72
CA GLN A 91 3.19 -6.97 -11.45
C GLN A 91 3.47 -7.53 -10.05
N ILE A 92 4.43 -8.45 -9.98
CA ILE A 92 4.91 -8.99 -8.70
C ILE A 92 5.89 -7.99 -8.05
N SER A 93 6.77 -7.41 -8.86
CA SER A 93 7.77 -6.43 -8.48
C SER A 93 8.13 -5.53 -9.66
N GLY A 94 8.86 -4.43 -9.40
CA GLY A 94 9.33 -3.51 -10.43
C GLY A 94 8.34 -2.39 -10.74
N LYS A 95 8.38 -1.87 -11.96
CA LYS A 95 7.58 -0.69 -12.33
C LYS A 95 6.09 -0.99 -12.46
N VAL A 96 5.29 -0.09 -11.91
CA VAL A 96 3.85 0.04 -12.17
C VAL A 96 3.57 1.43 -12.75
N ASN A 97 2.36 1.63 -13.29
CA ASN A 97 1.93 2.94 -13.79
C ASN A 97 0.92 3.64 -12.85
N HIS A 98 0.34 2.90 -11.91
CA HIS A 98 -0.46 3.46 -10.83
C HIS A 98 -0.42 2.54 -9.60
N LEU A 99 -0.70 3.12 -8.45
CA LEU A 99 -1.13 2.41 -7.25
C LEU A 99 -2.37 3.13 -6.74
N VAL A 100 -3.48 2.40 -6.61
CA VAL A 100 -4.70 2.89 -5.97
C VAL A 100 -4.88 2.11 -4.69
N LEU A 101 -5.20 2.81 -3.60
CA LEU A 101 -5.50 2.23 -2.29
C LEU A 101 -6.90 2.64 -1.88
N SER A 102 -7.66 1.72 -1.29
CA SER A 102 -9.03 1.96 -0.86
C SER A 102 -9.43 1.03 0.27
N SER A 103 -10.29 1.48 1.18
CA SER A 103 -10.88 0.62 2.23
C SER A 103 -11.83 -0.44 1.67
N GLU A 104 -12.35 -0.23 0.46
CA GLU A 104 -13.24 -1.17 -0.24
C GLU A 104 -12.98 -1.18 -1.76
N PRO A 105 -13.23 -2.29 -2.47
CA PRO A 105 -13.12 -2.33 -3.93
C PRO A 105 -14.15 -1.39 -4.56
N VAL A 106 -13.67 -0.44 -5.36
CA VAL A 106 -14.56 0.47 -6.10
C VAL A 106 -14.89 -0.13 -7.46
N ASN A 107 -16.15 0.00 -7.89
CA ASN A 107 -16.60 -0.40 -9.22
C ASN A 107 -15.79 0.31 -10.31
N GLY A 108 -15.38 -0.44 -11.34
CA GLY A 108 -14.62 0.09 -12.47
C GLY A 108 -13.72 -0.97 -13.09
N GLU A 109 -12.70 -0.51 -13.80
CA GLU A 109 -11.75 -1.37 -14.52
C GLU A 109 -10.60 -1.89 -13.63
N ASN A 110 -10.47 -1.37 -12.41
CA ASN A 110 -9.35 -1.69 -11.51
C ASN A 110 -9.45 -3.13 -10.98
N GLU A 111 -8.36 -3.88 -11.06
CA GLU A 111 -8.27 -5.20 -10.46
C GLU A 111 -7.80 -5.06 -9.01
N TRP A 112 -8.71 -5.35 -8.08
CA TRP A 112 -8.46 -5.16 -6.65
C TRP A 112 -7.87 -6.41 -6.00
N ARG A 113 -6.97 -6.19 -5.06
CA ARG A 113 -6.38 -7.20 -4.18
C ARG A 113 -6.45 -6.71 -2.74
N SER A 114 -6.78 -7.60 -1.82
CA SER A 114 -6.75 -7.30 -0.38
C SER A 114 -5.30 -7.34 0.11
N LEU A 115 -4.88 -6.34 0.89
CA LEU A 115 -3.69 -6.45 1.72
C LEU A 115 -3.98 -7.34 2.90
N LYS A 116 -2.98 -8.10 3.34
CA LYS A 116 -3.06 -8.89 4.56
C LYS A 116 -2.68 -8.04 5.77
N MET A 117 -3.21 -8.38 6.95
CA MET A 117 -2.83 -7.71 8.19
C MET A 117 -1.30 -7.77 8.39
N GLY A 118 -0.70 -6.66 8.81
CA GLY A 118 0.74 -6.50 8.95
C GLY A 118 1.49 -6.22 7.64
N GLN A 119 0.80 -6.21 6.49
CA GLN A 119 1.45 -6.01 5.19
C GLN A 119 1.60 -4.53 4.84
N PHE A 120 2.74 -4.19 4.24
CA PHE A 120 2.97 -2.92 3.56
C PHE A 120 2.91 -3.09 2.03
N ILE A 121 2.43 -2.04 1.37
CA ILE A 121 2.59 -1.82 -0.08
C ILE A 121 3.00 -0.37 -0.30
N ALA A 122 3.94 -0.12 -1.20
CA ALA A 122 4.36 1.23 -1.53
C ALA A 122 4.72 1.39 -2.99
N VAL A 123 4.75 2.65 -3.43
CA VAL A 123 5.43 3.08 -4.65
C VAL A 123 6.37 4.24 -4.33
N ASP A 124 7.52 4.25 -5.01
CA ASP A 124 8.47 5.36 -5.00
C ASP A 124 8.22 6.35 -6.15
N ASP A 125 9.07 7.38 -6.23
CA ASP A 125 9.01 8.45 -7.23
C ASP A 125 9.30 7.96 -8.66
N GLN A 126 9.87 6.76 -8.79
CA GLN A 126 10.09 6.07 -10.06
C GLN A 126 8.97 5.09 -10.39
N MET A 127 7.95 4.97 -9.54
CA MET A 127 6.85 4.03 -9.62
C MET A 127 7.29 2.56 -9.54
N ASN A 128 8.37 2.26 -8.81
CA ASN A 128 8.65 0.88 -8.43
C ASN A 128 7.75 0.49 -7.27
N ILE A 129 7.10 -0.67 -7.38
CA ILE A 129 6.31 -1.24 -6.30
C ILE A 129 7.19 -1.95 -5.29
N HIS A 130 6.91 -1.69 -4.02
CA HIS A 130 7.54 -2.35 -2.88
C HIS A 130 6.45 -3.04 -2.05
N LYS A 131 6.71 -4.27 -1.62
CA LYS A 131 5.83 -5.03 -0.72
C LYS A 131 6.69 -5.62 0.37
N SER A 132 6.27 -5.45 1.62
CA SER A 132 6.96 -5.98 2.78
C SER A 132 5.97 -6.31 3.88
N TRP A 133 6.48 -6.77 5.01
CA TRP A 133 5.71 -7.03 6.21
C TRP A 133 6.26 -6.16 7.33
N ILE A 134 5.43 -5.93 8.34
CA ILE A 134 5.91 -5.53 9.66
C ILE A 134 6.70 -6.71 10.23
N GLU A 135 7.95 -6.46 10.60
CA GLU A 135 8.89 -7.42 11.22
C GLU A 135 9.15 -7.00 12.65
#